data_AF-A0A5C3LWY5-F1
#
_entry.id   AF-A0A5C3LWY5-F1
#
_cell.length_a   1.000
_cell.length_b   1.000
_cell.length_c   1.000
_cell.angle_alpha   90.00
_cell.angle_beta   90.00
_cell.angle_gamma   90.00
#
_symmetry.space_group_name_H-M   'P 1'
#
loop_
_entity.id
_entity.type
_entity.pdbx_description
1 polymer ?
#
loop_
_entity_poly.entity_id
_entity_poly.type
_entity_poly.pdbx_seq_one_letter_code
_entity_poly.pdbx_strand_id
1 'polypeptide(L)'
;MSNIPVICFGPNTDTFYIGCGMRYYAQNMPPTISNTLKKLPAIQIKWMSMDWDGQGWAVRDAYNNTKIIGHINKGLEFVSFGANKSIWFAGVSTGNWHGNLEDKMILKLNEVRAISPNFDAALEGILFGKGTTMVFIGKQGFAYFTDEEAEGGKMESVLNEYIHRNPPWILMHGSSLCLYNIDYYFLKFKDPNSNNIEMRWNLPMPMFEKLAELKAQAARPESQLAIQQYESLNMVAATGRLNVAIATSNAVNSLNRWY
;
A
#
# COMPACT_ATOMS: atom_id res chain seq x y z
N MET A 1 -11.12 15.32 4.78
CA MET A 1 -11.56 14.14 4.00
C MET A 1 -11.65 12.95 4.94
N SER A 2 -12.26 11.84 4.51
CA SER A 2 -12.63 10.68 5.33
C SER A 2 -11.49 10.11 6.16
N ASN A 3 -11.78 9.79 7.43
CA ASN A 3 -10.98 8.95 8.34
C ASN A 3 -10.83 7.52 7.80
N ILE A 4 -10.26 7.35 6.60
CA ILE A 4 -10.01 6.05 5.99
C ILE A 4 -8.78 5.45 6.66
N PRO A 5 -8.93 4.34 7.39
CA PRO A 5 -7.80 3.69 7.99
C PRO A 5 -6.83 3.13 6.95
N VAL A 6 -5.58 3.03 7.38
CA VAL A 6 -4.52 2.26 6.77
C VAL A 6 -4.10 1.23 7.81
N ILE A 7 -4.08 -0.03 7.41
CA ILE A 7 -3.63 -1.13 8.27
C ILE A 7 -2.48 -1.81 7.56
N CYS A 8 -1.42 -2.04 8.33
CA CYS A 8 -0.29 -2.81 7.88
C CYS A 8 -0.08 -3.95 8.86
N PHE A 9 -0.32 -5.17 8.39
CA PHE A 9 0.12 -6.35 9.12
C PHE A 9 1.63 -6.34 9.19
N GLY A 10 2.17 -6.82 10.31
CA GLY A 10 3.52 -7.33 10.34
C GLY A 10 3.50 -8.86 10.25
N PRO A 11 4.60 -9.50 10.65
CA PRO A 11 4.82 -10.94 10.53
C PRO A 11 4.20 -11.76 11.66
N ASN A 12 3.69 -11.10 12.69
CA ASN A 12 3.01 -11.72 13.81
C ASN A 12 1.94 -10.78 14.38
N THR A 13 1.19 -11.26 15.37
CA THR A 13 0.09 -10.53 16.00
C THR A 13 0.51 -9.29 16.77
N ASP A 14 1.78 -9.24 17.19
CA ASP A 14 2.30 -8.20 18.09
C ASP A 14 3.06 -7.10 17.35
N THR A 15 3.11 -7.21 16.03
CA THR A 15 3.82 -6.29 15.14
C THR A 15 2.86 -5.82 14.08
N PHE A 16 2.34 -4.60 14.21
CA PHE A 16 1.43 -4.01 13.24
C PHE A 16 1.39 -2.49 13.35
N TYR A 17 0.84 -1.86 12.32
CA TYR A 17 0.61 -0.43 12.25
C TYR A 17 -0.85 -0.13 11.88
N ILE A 18 -1.43 0.87 12.54
CA ILE A 18 -2.73 1.44 12.16
C ILE A 18 -2.60 2.95 12.07
N GLY A 19 -3.00 3.50 10.92
CA GLY A 19 -3.15 4.93 10.67
C GLY A 19 -4.61 5.27 10.46
N CYS A 20 -5.16 6.22 11.22
CA CYS A 20 -6.52 6.73 11.05
C CYS A 20 -6.57 8.17 11.56
N GLY A 21 -5.97 9.11 10.82
CA GLY A 21 -5.71 10.48 11.28
C GLY A 21 -4.56 10.57 12.31
N MET A 22 -4.53 9.64 13.26
CA MET A 22 -3.42 9.39 14.19
C MET A 22 -2.73 8.06 13.88
N ARG A 23 -1.51 7.87 14.43
CA ARG A 23 -0.67 6.69 14.20
C ARG A 23 -0.59 5.84 15.46
N TYR A 24 -0.76 4.54 15.32
CA TYR A 24 -0.43 3.56 16.34
C TYR A 24 0.60 2.55 15.84
N TYR A 25 1.51 2.18 16.73
CA TYR A 25 2.49 1.12 16.54
C TYR A 25 2.31 0.10 17.66
N ALA A 26 2.25 -1.18 17.30
CA ALA A 26 2.28 -2.25 18.30
C ALA A 26 3.59 -2.23 19.10
N GLN A 27 3.58 -2.75 20.33
CA GLN A 27 4.70 -2.61 21.27
C GLN A 27 6.01 -3.21 20.75
N ASN A 28 5.93 -4.31 19.99
CA ASN A 28 7.11 -5.00 19.46
C ASN A 28 7.54 -4.47 18.09
N MET A 29 6.98 -3.33 17.63
CA MET A 29 7.42 -2.68 16.41
C MET A 29 8.88 -2.19 16.56
N PRO A 30 9.83 -2.63 15.71
CA PRO A 30 11.22 -2.21 15.84
C PRO A 30 11.37 -0.68 15.85
N PRO A 31 12.20 -0.12 16.77
CA PRO A 31 12.33 1.33 16.94
C PRO A 31 12.73 2.07 15.65
N THR A 32 13.57 1.44 14.83
CA THR A 32 14.01 1.93 13.53
C THR A 32 12.83 2.25 12.60
N ILE A 33 11.80 1.40 12.61
CA ILE A 33 10.59 1.54 11.78
C ILE A 33 9.66 2.59 12.35
N SER A 34 9.43 2.57 13.66
CA SER A 34 8.61 3.58 14.33
C SER A 34 9.16 4.99 14.09
N ASN A 35 10.48 5.15 14.03
CA ASN A 35 11.14 6.43 13.78
C ASN A 35 11.04 6.89 12.32
N THR A 36 11.04 5.97 11.36
CA THR A 36 10.80 6.30 9.93
C THR A 36 9.34 6.63 9.67
N LEU A 37 8.41 5.82 10.19
CA LEU A 37 6.97 6.04 10.04
C LEU A 37 6.50 7.35 10.70
N LYS A 38 7.14 7.79 11.79
CA LYS A 38 6.92 9.12 12.39
C LYS A 38 7.24 10.28 11.43
N LYS A 39 8.18 10.09 10.49
CA LYS A 39 8.58 11.10 9.50
C LYS A 39 7.65 11.13 8.28
N LEU A 40 6.94 10.03 8.00
CA LEU A 40 6.00 9.93 6.88
C LEU A 40 4.61 10.42 7.30
N PRO A 41 3.85 11.17 6.49
CA PRO A 41 2.59 11.75 6.94
C PRO A 41 1.55 10.70 7.33
N ALA A 42 0.87 10.89 8.47
CA ALA A 42 -0.05 9.91 9.09
C ALA A 42 -1.19 9.49 8.15
N ILE A 43 -1.58 10.40 7.27
CA ILE A 43 -2.69 10.31 6.33
C ILE A 43 -2.20 10.04 4.90
N GLN A 44 -0.91 10.29 4.60
CA GLN A 44 -0.31 9.97 3.30
C GLN A 44 0.45 8.65 3.32
N ILE A 45 0.10 7.74 4.21
CA ILE A 45 0.48 6.35 4.04
C ILE A 45 -0.43 5.76 2.93
N LYS A 46 -0.22 6.19 1.68
CA LYS A 46 -0.64 5.47 0.47
C LYS A 46 0.12 4.12 0.33
N TRP A 47 0.74 3.62 1.41
CA TRP A 47 2.00 2.88 1.37
C TRP A 47 2.09 1.75 2.40
N MET A 48 2.64 0.62 1.96
CA MET A 48 3.11 -0.53 2.75
C MET A 48 2.09 -1.57 3.23
N SER A 49 2.29 -2.79 2.69
CA SER A 49 2.11 -4.08 3.38
C SER A 49 3.51 -4.54 3.84
N MET A 50 3.72 -4.95 5.10
CA MET A 50 5.05 -5.19 5.68
C MET A 50 5.24 -6.61 6.25
N ASP A 51 6.38 -7.21 5.96
CA ASP A 51 6.88 -8.44 6.61
C ASP A 51 8.02 -8.15 7.60
N TRP A 52 8.36 -9.10 8.50
CA TRP A 52 9.44 -9.02 9.51
C TRP A 52 10.78 -8.65 8.91
N ASP A 53 11.05 -9.19 7.73
CA ASP A 53 12.36 -9.17 7.10
C ASP A 53 12.48 -8.00 6.10
N GLY A 54 11.38 -7.58 5.47
CA GLY A 54 11.29 -6.34 4.68
C GLY A 54 11.54 -5.07 5.50
N GLN A 55 11.21 -5.15 6.79
CA GLN A 55 11.40 -4.11 7.80
C GLN A 55 12.86 -3.90 8.25
N GLY A 56 13.65 -4.97 8.29
CA GLY A 56 15.11 -4.87 8.35
C GLY A 56 15.67 -4.27 7.06
N TRP A 57 15.05 -4.56 5.92
CA TRP A 57 15.54 -4.17 4.59
C TRP A 57 15.43 -2.68 4.27
N ALA A 58 14.29 -2.05 4.57
CA ALA A 58 14.12 -0.61 4.31
C ALA A 58 14.89 0.28 5.31
N VAL A 59 15.30 -0.26 6.47
CA VAL A 59 15.83 0.56 7.58
C VAL A 59 17.22 0.15 8.11
N ARG A 60 17.61 -1.13 8.13
CA ARG A 60 19.01 -1.53 8.47
C ARG A 60 19.96 -1.28 7.30
N ASP A 61 19.49 -1.43 6.07
CA ASP A 61 20.33 -1.48 4.87
C ASP A 61 20.47 -0.14 4.13
N ALA A 62 20.42 0.98 4.87
CA ALA A 62 21.11 2.20 4.45
C ALA A 62 22.60 1.95 4.10
N TYR A 63 23.14 0.76 4.47
CA TYR A 63 24.49 0.32 4.12
C TYR A 63 24.61 -0.80 3.07
N ASN A 64 23.58 -1.58 2.71
CA ASN A 64 23.78 -2.74 1.80
C ASN A 64 22.70 -3.05 0.75
N ASN A 65 21.52 -2.39 0.76
CA ASN A 65 20.53 -2.59 -0.31
C ASN A 65 20.19 -1.29 -1.05
N THR A 66 21.17 -0.82 -1.80
CA THR A 66 21.14 0.43 -2.58
C THR A 66 19.99 0.50 -3.60
N LYS A 67 19.36 -0.62 -3.95
CA LYS A 67 18.31 -0.68 -4.98
C LYS A 67 16.97 -0.12 -4.48
N ILE A 68 16.36 -0.64 -3.41
CA ILE A 68 15.06 -0.13 -2.93
C ILE A 68 15.15 1.31 -2.42
N ILE A 69 16.18 1.65 -1.65
CA ILE A 69 16.38 3.03 -1.17
C ILE A 69 16.57 3.98 -2.35
N GLY A 70 17.31 3.55 -3.38
CA GLY A 70 17.43 4.27 -4.64
C GLY A 70 16.09 4.51 -5.32
N HIS A 71 15.16 3.55 -5.28
CA HIS A 71 13.82 3.73 -5.82
C HIS A 71 12.95 4.64 -4.93
N ILE A 72 12.95 4.45 -3.60
CA ILE A 72 12.21 5.31 -2.65
C ILE A 72 12.61 6.78 -2.84
N ASN A 73 13.92 7.05 -2.93
CA ASN A 73 14.46 8.40 -3.14
C ASN A 73 14.11 8.99 -4.52
N LYS A 74 13.78 8.14 -5.51
CA LYS A 74 13.32 8.55 -6.84
C LYS A 74 11.81 8.78 -6.93
N GLY A 75 11.09 8.71 -5.80
CA GLY A 75 9.66 8.98 -5.76
C GLY A 75 8.82 7.81 -6.23
N LEU A 76 9.10 6.60 -5.71
CA LEU A 76 8.14 5.49 -5.77
C LEU A 76 6.73 5.98 -5.36
N GLU A 77 5.69 5.24 -5.77
CA GLU A 77 4.29 5.45 -5.35
C GLU A 77 3.65 4.28 -4.58
N PHE A 78 4.18 3.06 -4.75
CA PHE A 78 3.75 1.89 -3.99
C PHE A 78 4.89 0.92 -3.71
N VAL A 79 4.92 0.34 -2.49
CA VAL A 79 5.86 -0.73 -2.09
C VAL A 79 5.13 -1.73 -1.20
N SER A 80 5.41 -3.02 -1.40
CA SER A 80 4.95 -4.12 -0.57
C SER A 80 6.03 -5.18 -0.41
N PHE A 81 5.96 -5.91 0.70
CA PHE A 81 6.87 -7.02 1.02
C PHE A 81 6.06 -8.31 1.19
N GLY A 82 6.62 -9.41 0.69
CA GLY A 82 6.10 -10.76 0.90
C GLY A 82 6.68 -11.40 2.17
N ALA A 83 6.42 -12.69 2.38
CA ALA A 83 6.72 -13.42 3.61
C ALA A 83 8.22 -13.54 3.98
N ASN A 84 9.12 -13.03 3.15
CA ASN A 84 10.54 -12.87 3.49
C ASN A 84 11.15 -11.68 2.74
N LYS A 85 12.34 -11.25 3.16
CA LYS A 85 13.08 -10.07 2.62
C LYS A 85 13.35 -10.11 1.13
N SER A 86 13.40 -11.30 0.55
CA SER A 86 13.69 -11.46 -0.88
C SER A 86 12.46 -11.18 -1.72
N ILE A 87 11.25 -11.20 -1.15
CA ILE A 87 10.00 -11.01 -1.90
C ILE A 87 9.51 -9.58 -1.70
N TRP A 88 9.46 -8.81 -2.78
CA TRP A 88 9.00 -7.42 -2.73
C TRP A 88 8.52 -6.92 -4.09
N PHE A 89 7.71 -5.87 -4.04
CA PHE A 89 7.28 -5.08 -5.18
C PHE A 89 7.46 -3.59 -4.89
N ALA A 90 7.83 -2.82 -5.91
CA ALA A 90 7.95 -1.38 -5.88
C ALA A 90 7.52 -0.77 -7.24
N GLY A 91 6.52 0.11 -7.25
CA GLY A 91 6.01 0.77 -8.46
C GLY A 91 6.07 2.30 -8.42
N VAL A 92 6.25 2.93 -9.59
CA VAL A 92 5.98 4.38 -9.83
C VAL A 92 4.74 4.55 -10.72
N SER A 93 4.11 5.75 -10.70
CA SER A 93 2.90 6.13 -11.47
C SER A 93 2.93 5.84 -12.98
N THR A 94 4.08 5.52 -13.57
CA THR A 94 4.30 5.52 -15.03
C THR A 94 4.84 4.19 -15.57
N GLY A 95 4.23 3.06 -15.19
CA GLY A 95 4.47 1.76 -15.84
C GLY A 95 5.87 1.18 -15.66
N ASN A 96 6.64 1.72 -14.71
CA ASN A 96 7.90 1.16 -14.28
C ASN A 96 7.69 0.61 -12.88
N TRP A 97 7.78 -0.71 -12.77
CA TRP A 97 7.79 -1.40 -11.49
C TRP A 97 9.02 -2.30 -11.41
N HIS A 98 9.47 -2.52 -10.19
CA HIS A 98 10.55 -3.45 -9.87
C HIS A 98 10.04 -4.39 -8.80
N GLY A 99 10.49 -5.63 -8.85
CA GLY A 99 10.18 -6.59 -7.81
C GLY A 99 11.19 -7.71 -7.82
N ASN A 100 11.26 -8.40 -6.69
CA ASN A 100 11.87 -9.71 -6.62
C ASN A 100 10.79 -10.66 -6.10
N LEU A 101 10.56 -11.74 -6.83
CA LEU A 101 9.47 -12.67 -6.63
C LEU A 101 10.03 -14.07 -6.72
N GLU A 102 9.47 -15.02 -5.98
CA GLU A 102 9.82 -16.43 -6.15
C GLU A 102 9.29 -16.94 -7.50
N ASP A 103 9.93 -17.99 -8.05
CA ASP A 103 9.56 -18.56 -9.36
C ASP A 103 8.07 -18.87 -9.47
N LYS A 104 7.48 -19.43 -8.41
CA LYS A 104 6.02 -19.72 -8.36
C LYS A 104 5.18 -18.44 -8.48
N MET A 105 5.60 -17.36 -7.84
CA MET A 105 4.91 -16.06 -7.93
C MET A 105 5.09 -15.42 -9.31
N ILE A 106 6.28 -15.59 -9.94
CA ILE A 106 6.54 -15.13 -11.31
C ILE A 106 5.63 -15.86 -12.30
N LEU A 107 5.43 -17.16 -12.15
CA LEU A 107 4.50 -17.93 -12.98
C LEU A 107 3.08 -17.35 -12.90
N LYS A 108 2.59 -17.08 -11.69
CA LYS A 108 1.27 -16.46 -11.48
C LYS A 108 1.16 -15.04 -12.00
N LEU A 109 2.20 -14.23 -11.85
CA LEU A 109 2.27 -12.91 -12.48
C LEU A 109 2.17 -13.01 -14.01
N ASN A 110 2.86 -13.98 -14.62
CA ASN A 110 2.81 -14.20 -16.06
C ASN A 110 1.44 -14.70 -16.55
N GLU A 111 0.74 -15.52 -15.78
CA GLU A 111 -0.65 -15.92 -16.07
C GLU A 111 -1.58 -14.70 -16.14
N VAL A 112 -1.51 -13.80 -15.14
CA VAL A 112 -2.30 -12.56 -15.12
C VAL A 112 -1.89 -11.61 -16.25
N ARG A 113 -0.58 -11.50 -16.51
CA ARG A 113 -0.02 -10.68 -17.59
C ARG A 113 -0.50 -11.12 -18.97
N ALA A 114 -0.66 -12.41 -19.20
CA ALA A 114 -1.11 -12.96 -20.48
C ALA A 114 -2.56 -12.57 -20.82
N ILE A 115 -3.40 -12.30 -19.82
CA ILE A 115 -4.82 -11.97 -20.01
C ILE A 115 -5.13 -10.48 -19.79
N SER A 116 -4.14 -9.69 -19.40
CA SER A 116 -4.31 -8.27 -19.05
C SER A 116 -3.65 -7.35 -20.09
N PRO A 117 -4.43 -6.62 -20.91
CA PRO A 117 -3.87 -5.65 -21.85
C PRO A 117 -3.04 -4.59 -21.13
N ASN A 118 -1.84 -4.31 -21.65
CA ASN A 118 -0.91 -3.32 -21.08
C ASN A 118 -0.58 -3.54 -19.59
N PHE A 119 -0.56 -4.80 -19.13
CA PHE A 119 -0.36 -5.17 -17.73
C PHE A 119 0.73 -4.35 -17.02
N ASP A 120 1.94 -4.27 -17.57
CA ASP A 120 3.05 -3.56 -16.92
C ASP A 120 2.81 -2.06 -16.76
N ALA A 121 2.11 -1.44 -17.71
CA ALA A 121 1.74 -0.02 -17.63
C ALA A 121 0.52 0.24 -16.72
N ALA A 122 -0.27 -0.80 -16.48
CA ALA A 122 -1.50 -0.76 -15.70
C ALA A 122 -1.31 -1.22 -14.25
N LEU A 123 -0.26 -1.98 -13.94
CA LEU A 123 0.04 -2.51 -12.61
C LEU A 123 0.49 -1.40 -11.68
N GLU A 124 -0.29 -1.16 -10.63
CA GLU A 124 -0.02 -0.13 -9.62
C GLU A 124 0.52 -0.72 -8.30
N GLY A 125 0.24 -2.01 -8.04
CA GLY A 125 0.67 -2.67 -6.82
C GLY A 125 0.52 -4.19 -6.84
N ILE A 126 1.29 -4.85 -5.98
CA ILE A 126 1.05 -6.25 -5.60
C ILE A 126 0.89 -6.31 -4.09
N LEU A 127 -0.18 -6.91 -3.58
CA LEU A 127 -0.28 -7.29 -2.17
C LEU A 127 0.16 -8.73 -2.01
N PHE A 128 1.01 -8.98 -1.03
CA PHE A 128 1.43 -10.33 -0.67
C PHE A 128 0.71 -10.77 0.59
N GLY A 129 0.10 -11.95 0.56
CA GLY A 129 -0.50 -12.62 1.71
C GLY A 129 0.33 -13.82 2.15
N LYS A 130 -0.27 -14.65 3.02
CA LYS A 130 0.29 -15.95 3.40
C LYS A 130 0.51 -16.83 2.15
N GLY A 131 1.56 -17.66 2.21
CA GLY A 131 1.90 -18.61 1.15
C GLY A 131 2.20 -17.92 -0.18
N THR A 132 1.51 -18.34 -1.23
CA THR A 132 1.64 -17.77 -2.59
C THR A 132 0.49 -16.81 -2.92
N THR A 133 -0.35 -16.46 -1.95
CA THR A 133 -1.49 -15.56 -2.15
C THR A 133 -1.01 -14.17 -2.56
N MET A 134 -1.53 -13.66 -3.68
CA MET A 134 -1.20 -12.35 -4.23
C MET A 134 -2.44 -11.64 -4.76
N VAL A 135 -2.49 -10.32 -4.59
CA VAL A 135 -3.48 -9.46 -5.26
C VAL A 135 -2.76 -8.42 -6.10
N PHE A 136 -3.03 -8.41 -7.39
CA PHE A 136 -2.50 -7.46 -8.37
C PHE A 136 -3.46 -6.29 -8.50
N ILE A 137 -3.01 -5.11 -8.09
CA ILE A 137 -3.76 -3.86 -8.15
C ILE A 137 -3.48 -3.20 -9.49
N GLY A 138 -4.52 -2.86 -10.26
CA GLY A 138 -4.37 -2.13 -11.51
C GLY A 138 -5.33 -0.95 -11.65
N LYS A 139 -5.05 -0.09 -12.63
CA LYS A 139 -5.83 1.13 -12.91
C LYS A 139 -7.32 0.89 -13.16
N GLN A 140 -7.67 -0.27 -13.71
CA GLN A 140 -9.03 -0.61 -14.14
C GLN A 140 -9.69 -1.69 -13.27
N GLY A 141 -9.05 -2.10 -12.17
CA GLY A 141 -9.55 -3.18 -11.33
C GLY A 141 -8.43 -3.89 -10.59
N PHE A 142 -8.64 -5.15 -10.26
CA PHE A 142 -7.61 -5.99 -9.66
C PHE A 142 -7.77 -7.42 -10.17
N ALA A 143 -6.69 -8.17 -10.09
CA ALA A 143 -6.69 -9.63 -10.25
C ALA A 143 -6.10 -10.24 -8.98
N TYR A 144 -6.37 -11.50 -8.69
CA TYR A 144 -5.78 -12.14 -7.54
C TYR A 144 -5.50 -13.62 -7.81
N PHE A 145 -4.62 -14.16 -7.00
CA PHE A 145 -4.32 -15.57 -6.91
C PHE A 145 -4.30 -15.94 -5.42
N THR A 146 -5.00 -17.01 -5.07
CA THR A 146 -5.06 -17.59 -3.72
C THR A 146 -4.23 -18.86 -3.68
N ASP A 147 -3.53 -19.08 -2.58
CA ASP A 147 -2.99 -20.42 -2.31
C ASP A 147 -4.10 -21.41 -1.94
N GLU A 148 -3.76 -22.69 -1.84
CA GLU A 148 -4.71 -23.78 -1.51
C GLU A 148 -5.37 -23.58 -0.12
N GLU A 149 -4.72 -22.89 0.81
CA GLU A 149 -5.28 -22.60 2.15
C GLU A 149 -6.32 -21.48 2.09
N ALA A 150 -6.17 -20.55 1.15
CA ALA A 150 -7.03 -19.40 0.95
C ALA A 150 -8.26 -19.70 0.08
N GLU A 151 -8.22 -20.77 -0.70
CA GLU A 151 -9.25 -21.15 -1.67
C GLU A 151 -10.60 -21.45 -0.98
N GLY A 152 -11.67 -20.84 -1.49
CA GLY A 152 -13.02 -20.87 -0.89
C GLY A 152 -13.15 -20.09 0.42
N GLY A 153 -12.09 -19.42 0.88
CA GLY A 153 -12.05 -18.69 2.14
C GLY A 153 -12.83 -17.38 2.13
N LYS A 154 -12.94 -16.75 3.31
CA LYS A 154 -13.65 -15.47 3.49
C LYS A 154 -13.02 -14.34 2.68
N MET A 155 -11.69 -14.27 2.65
CA MET A 155 -10.96 -13.27 1.88
C MET A 155 -11.27 -13.41 0.38
N GLU A 156 -11.25 -14.64 -0.14
CA GLU A 156 -11.57 -14.90 -1.54
C GLU A 156 -13.02 -14.55 -1.86
N SER A 157 -13.97 -14.92 -1.00
CA SER A 157 -15.38 -14.54 -1.17
C SER A 157 -15.55 -13.02 -1.26
N VAL A 158 -14.81 -12.24 -0.46
CA VAL A 158 -14.83 -10.78 -0.55
C VAL A 158 -14.22 -10.32 -1.87
N LEU A 159 -13.06 -10.82 -2.28
CA LEU A 159 -12.44 -10.44 -3.56
C LEU A 159 -13.38 -10.74 -4.74
N ASN A 160 -14.02 -11.91 -4.75
CA ASN A 160 -15.00 -12.33 -5.74
C ASN A 160 -16.22 -11.42 -5.81
N GLU A 161 -16.69 -10.90 -4.67
CA GLU A 161 -17.82 -9.97 -4.62
C GLU A 161 -17.54 -8.68 -5.40
N TYR A 162 -16.28 -8.19 -5.40
CA TYR A 162 -15.92 -6.90 -5.98
C TYR A 162 -15.33 -7.00 -7.40
N ILE A 163 -14.61 -8.07 -7.72
CA ILE A 163 -14.02 -8.26 -9.06
C ILE A 163 -15.09 -8.55 -10.12
N HIS A 164 -16.21 -9.17 -9.74
CA HIS A 164 -17.30 -9.54 -10.65
C HIS A 164 -18.45 -8.52 -10.69
N ARG A 165 -18.29 -7.34 -10.08
CA ARG A 165 -19.27 -6.26 -10.23
C ARG A 165 -19.25 -5.71 -11.66
N ASN A 166 -20.32 -4.99 -12.03
CA ASN A 166 -20.40 -4.32 -13.33
C ASN A 166 -20.62 -2.81 -13.16
N PRO A 167 -19.58 -1.97 -13.30
CA PRO A 167 -18.18 -2.34 -13.56
C PRO A 167 -17.47 -2.93 -12.32
N PRO A 168 -16.35 -3.66 -12.50
CA PRO A 168 -15.52 -4.13 -11.40
C PRO A 168 -15.03 -2.98 -10.54
N TRP A 169 -15.00 -3.19 -9.22
CA TRP A 169 -14.45 -2.19 -8.31
C TRP A 169 -12.92 -2.24 -8.29
N ILE A 170 -12.29 -1.11 -7.99
CA ILE A 170 -10.84 -0.98 -7.95
C ILE A 170 -10.37 -1.21 -6.52
N LEU A 171 -9.36 -2.07 -6.33
CA LEU A 171 -8.71 -2.21 -5.03
C LEU A 171 -7.74 -1.05 -4.81
N MET A 172 -7.89 -0.32 -3.71
CA MET A 172 -7.11 0.88 -3.44
C MET A 172 -5.83 0.59 -2.65
N HIS A 173 -4.84 1.47 -2.84
CA HIS A 173 -3.65 1.54 -1.99
C HIS A 173 -3.99 1.69 -0.50
N GLY A 174 -3.16 1.08 0.35
CA GLY A 174 -3.38 0.97 1.80
C GLY A 174 -4.31 -0.18 2.20
N SER A 175 -4.68 -1.04 1.24
CA SER A 175 -5.10 -2.42 1.51
C SER A 175 -3.87 -3.27 1.87
N SER A 176 -4.06 -4.33 2.66
CA SER A 176 -2.98 -5.21 3.12
C SER A 176 -3.54 -6.62 3.41
N LEU A 177 -2.72 -7.62 3.13
CA LEU A 177 -2.99 -9.02 3.46
C LEU A 177 -2.09 -9.45 4.62
N CYS A 178 -2.59 -10.33 5.48
CA CYS A 178 -1.78 -10.89 6.55
C CYS A 178 -0.87 -12.00 6.00
N LEU A 179 0.38 -12.01 6.46
CA LEU A 179 1.41 -12.93 5.98
C LEU A 179 1.44 -14.26 6.75
N TYR A 180 0.86 -14.29 7.95
CA TYR A 180 0.91 -15.46 8.83
C TYR A 180 -0.45 -16.13 9.05
N ASN A 181 -1.55 -15.49 8.66
CA ASN A 181 -2.90 -16.03 8.81
C ASN A 181 -3.80 -15.55 7.66
N ILE A 182 -4.33 -16.50 6.88
CA ILE A 182 -5.09 -16.20 5.66
C ILE A 182 -6.47 -15.59 5.92
N ASP A 183 -7.01 -15.80 7.12
CA ASP A 183 -8.29 -15.22 7.50
C ASP A 183 -8.19 -13.73 7.75
N TYR A 184 -6.99 -13.18 8.00
CA TYR A 184 -6.82 -11.78 8.33
C TYR A 184 -6.45 -10.93 7.12
N TYR A 185 -7.21 -9.86 6.90
CA TYR A 185 -7.04 -8.93 5.79
C TYR A 185 -7.65 -7.57 6.09
N PHE A 186 -7.19 -6.56 5.35
CA PHE A 186 -7.82 -5.25 5.28
C PHE A 186 -7.83 -4.79 3.82
N LEU A 187 -9.01 -4.69 3.22
CA LEU A 187 -9.22 -4.38 1.80
C LEU A 187 -10.08 -3.13 1.65
N LYS A 188 -9.68 -2.25 0.73
CA LYS A 188 -10.40 -1.02 0.40
C LYS A 188 -10.77 -1.03 -1.06
N PHE A 189 -12.06 -1.04 -1.35
CA PHE A 189 -12.59 -1.06 -2.70
C PHE A 189 -13.19 0.31 -3.04
N LYS A 190 -12.92 0.80 -4.24
CA LYS A 190 -13.51 2.02 -4.79
C LYS A 190 -14.40 1.68 -5.98
N ASP A 191 -15.63 2.19 -5.93
CA ASP A 191 -16.52 2.19 -7.09
C ASP A 191 -15.93 3.11 -8.18
N PRO A 192 -15.68 2.62 -9.40
CA PRO A 192 -15.14 3.46 -10.47
C PRO A 192 -16.13 4.54 -10.94
N ASN A 193 -17.43 4.36 -10.71
CA ASN A 193 -18.48 5.30 -11.17
C ASN A 193 -18.86 6.33 -10.11
N SER A 194 -18.36 6.20 -8.88
CA SER A 194 -18.67 7.11 -7.79
C SER A 194 -17.44 7.40 -6.92
N ASN A 195 -17.61 8.25 -5.91
CA ASN A 195 -16.58 8.46 -4.88
C ASN A 195 -16.76 7.51 -3.69
N ASN A 196 -17.58 6.47 -3.83
CA ASN A 196 -17.83 5.51 -2.76
C ASN A 196 -16.62 4.62 -2.55
N ILE A 197 -16.21 4.51 -1.28
CA ILE A 197 -15.14 3.64 -0.82
C ILE A 197 -15.74 2.70 0.22
N GLU A 198 -15.62 1.40 -0.03
CA GLU A 198 -16.04 0.36 0.90
C GLU A 198 -14.81 -0.35 1.46
N MET A 199 -14.83 -0.64 2.75
CA MET A 199 -13.71 -1.22 3.47
C MET A 199 -14.16 -2.52 4.10
N ARG A 200 -13.44 -3.60 3.82
CA ARG A 200 -13.71 -4.94 4.32
C ARG A 200 -12.49 -5.43 5.07
N TRP A 201 -12.71 -6.01 6.25
CA TRP A 201 -11.60 -6.53 7.03
C TRP A 201 -12.02 -7.68 7.93
N ASN A 202 -11.05 -8.53 8.21
CA ASN A 202 -11.07 -9.45 9.33
C ASN A 202 -9.72 -9.27 10.03
N LEU A 203 -9.73 -8.85 11.28
CA LEU A 203 -8.53 -8.42 12.00
C LEU A 203 -8.37 -9.24 13.27
N PRO A 204 -7.15 -9.54 13.71
CA PRO A 204 -6.93 -10.09 15.04
C PRO A 204 -7.42 -9.07 16.09
N MET A 205 -7.93 -9.59 17.23
CA MET A 205 -8.59 -8.76 18.24
C MET A 205 -7.81 -7.51 18.65
N PRO A 206 -6.48 -7.56 18.91
CA PRO A 206 -5.73 -6.37 19.29
C PRO A 206 -5.74 -5.27 18.21
N MET A 207 -5.73 -5.65 16.94
CA MET A 207 -5.83 -4.71 15.82
C MET A 207 -7.25 -4.15 15.68
N PHE A 208 -8.26 -5.00 15.84
CA PHE A 208 -9.66 -4.59 15.78
C PHE A 208 -10.00 -3.55 16.86
N GLU A 209 -9.63 -3.83 18.11
CA GLU A 209 -9.83 -2.92 19.24
C GLU A 209 -9.11 -1.59 19.02
N LYS A 210 -7.85 -1.65 18.56
CA LYS A 210 -7.06 -0.44 18.33
C LYS A 210 -7.60 0.39 17.16
N LEU A 211 -8.09 -0.25 16.11
CA LEU A 211 -8.76 0.45 15.01
C LEU A 211 -10.01 1.18 15.50
N ALA A 212 -10.83 0.53 16.33
CA ALA A 212 -12.02 1.14 16.90
C ALA A 212 -11.68 2.36 17.78
N GLU A 213 -10.65 2.24 18.62
CA GLU A 213 -10.15 3.34 19.45
C GLU A 213 -9.69 4.53 18.59
N LEU A 214 -8.85 4.30 17.58
CA LEU A 214 -8.34 5.35 16.72
C LEU A 214 -9.44 6.03 15.90
N LYS A 215 -10.43 5.25 15.43
CA LYS A 215 -11.61 5.80 14.75
C LYS A 215 -12.41 6.71 15.67
N ALA A 216 -12.65 6.30 16.92
CA ALA A 216 -13.36 7.10 17.91
C ALA A 216 -12.60 8.40 18.25
N GLN A 217 -11.27 8.33 18.34
CA GLN A 217 -10.43 9.51 18.55
C GLN A 217 -10.45 10.45 17.34
N ALA A 218 -10.29 9.92 16.12
CA ALA A 218 -10.32 10.70 14.89
C ALA A 218 -11.69 11.35 14.60
N ALA A 219 -12.77 10.86 15.22
CA ALA A 219 -14.09 11.46 15.14
C ALA A 219 -14.25 12.70 16.04
N ARG A 220 -13.33 12.94 16.98
CA ARG A 220 -13.42 14.11 17.89
C ARG A 220 -13.14 15.41 17.14
N PRO A 221 -13.87 16.51 17.45
CA PRO A 221 -13.68 17.80 16.77
C PRO A 221 -12.24 18.32 16.84
N GLU A 222 -11.57 18.21 18.00
CA GLU A 222 -10.18 18.64 18.11
C GLU A 222 -9.23 17.84 17.21
N SER A 223 -9.45 16.53 17.10
CA SER A 223 -8.67 15.66 16.23
C SER A 223 -8.95 15.96 14.76
N GLN A 224 -10.21 16.21 14.39
CA GLN A 224 -10.57 16.60 13.02
C GLN A 224 -9.90 17.91 12.60
N LEU A 225 -9.84 18.91 13.49
CA LEU A 225 -9.15 20.16 13.22
C LEU A 225 -7.64 19.94 13.00
N ALA A 226 -7.01 19.15 13.88
CA ALA A 226 -5.58 18.83 13.77
C ALA A 226 -5.27 18.04 12.48
N ILE A 227 -6.12 17.08 12.13
CA ILE A 227 -6.06 16.30 10.88
C ILE A 227 -6.17 17.25 9.67
N GLN A 228 -7.15 18.15 9.65
CA GLN A 228 -7.34 19.11 8.55
C GLN A 228 -6.18 20.08 8.39
N GLN A 229 -5.66 20.62 9.50
CA GLN A 229 -4.48 21.50 9.48
C GLN A 229 -3.24 20.75 8.95
N TYR A 230 -3.09 19.48 9.34
CA TYR A 230 -2.02 18.65 8.84
C TYR A 230 -2.18 18.33 7.34
N GLU A 231 -3.40 18.02 6.88
CA GLU A 231 -3.70 17.80 5.46
C GLU A 231 -3.42 19.05 4.61
N SER A 232 -3.82 20.24 5.09
CA SER A 232 -3.63 21.50 4.36
C SER A 232 -2.16 21.88 4.22
N LEU A 233 -1.37 21.77 5.30
CA LEU A 233 0.08 22.02 5.26
C LEU A 233 0.80 21.08 4.27
N ASN A 234 0.41 19.80 4.24
CA ASN A 234 1.02 18.83 3.33
C ASN A 234 0.55 18.98 1.89
N MET A 235 -0.70 19.38 1.63
CA MET A 235 -1.13 19.77 0.29
C MET A 235 -0.29 20.92 -0.24
N VAL A 236 -0.07 21.97 0.56
CA VAL A 236 0.74 23.12 0.15
C VAL A 236 2.17 22.70 -0.20
N ALA A 237 2.77 21.82 0.60
CA ALA A 237 4.10 21.27 0.33
C ALA A 237 4.16 20.35 -0.91
N ALA A 238 3.08 19.63 -1.22
CA ALA A 238 2.99 18.80 -2.43
C ALA A 238 2.81 19.66 -3.69
N THR A 239 1.92 20.65 -3.64
CA THR A 239 1.70 21.62 -4.74
C THR A 239 2.95 22.43 -5.01
N GLY A 240 3.69 22.85 -3.98
CA GLY A 240 4.98 23.51 -4.14
C GLY A 240 6.01 22.66 -4.89
N ARG A 241 6.11 21.37 -4.57
CA ARG A 241 7.00 20.43 -5.28
C ARG A 241 6.57 20.23 -6.73
N LEU A 242 5.27 20.16 -7.00
CA LEU A 242 4.72 19.99 -8.34
C LEU A 242 4.98 21.24 -9.21
N ASN A 243 4.83 22.44 -8.65
CA ASN A 243 5.14 23.70 -9.33
C ASN A 243 6.64 23.83 -9.66
N VAL A 244 7.52 23.39 -8.76
CA VAL A 244 8.97 23.34 -9.03
C VAL A 244 9.27 22.36 -10.17
N ALA A 245 8.69 21.16 -10.15
CA ALA A 245 8.88 20.17 -11.20
C ALA A 245 8.38 20.67 -12.59
N ILE A 246 7.24 21.36 -12.64
CA ILE A 246 6.72 22.00 -13.86
C ILE A 246 7.65 23.13 -14.32
N ALA A 247 8.12 23.97 -13.41
CA ALA A 247 9.05 25.06 -13.74
C ALA A 247 10.38 24.51 -14.31
N THR A 248 10.92 23.44 -13.72
CA THR A 248 12.13 22.77 -14.21
C THR A 248 11.90 22.11 -15.57
N SER A 249 10.75 21.46 -15.79
CA SER A 249 10.39 20.87 -17.09
C SER A 249 10.28 21.94 -18.18
N ASN A 250 9.64 23.08 -17.88
CA ASN A 250 9.54 24.20 -18.80
C ASN A 250 10.90 24.84 -19.10
N ALA A 251 11.80 24.92 -18.11
CA ALA A 251 13.16 25.41 -18.31
C ALA A 251 13.97 24.48 -19.23
N VAL A 252 13.89 23.15 -19.04
CA VAL A 252 14.55 22.16 -19.90
C VAL A 252 13.99 22.19 -21.33
N ASN A 253 12.67 22.29 -21.48
CA ASN A 253 12.03 22.42 -22.79
C ASN A 253 12.36 23.74 -23.49
N SER A 254 12.60 24.81 -22.73
CA SER A 254 13.06 26.09 -23.29
C SER A 254 14.50 26.01 -23.79
N LEU A 255 15.39 25.29 -23.10
CA LEU A 255 16.78 25.07 -23.52
C LEU A 255 16.87 24.21 -24.79
N ASN A 256 16.00 23.22 -24.95
CA ASN A 256 15.94 22.37 -26.15
C ASN A 256 15.32 23.06 -27.39
N ARG A 257 14.75 24.27 -27.25
CA ARG A 257 14.27 25.07 -28.39
C ARG A 257 15.34 25.98 -29.01
N TRP A 258 16.52 26.05 -28.41
CA TRP A 258 17.64 26.87 -28.88
C TRP A 258 18.80 26.05 -29.47
N TYR A 259 18.58 24.74 -29.67
CA TYR A 259 19.39 23.83 -30.48
C TYR A 259 18.55 23.30 -31.63
#